data_AF-A0A2V9LG25-F1
#
_entry.id   AF-A0A2V9LG25-F1
#
_cell.length_a   1.000
_cell.length_b   1.000
_cell.length_c   1.000
_cell.angle_alpha   90.00
_cell.angle_beta   90.00
_cell.angle_gamma   90.00
#
_symmetry.space_group_name_H-M   'P 1'
#
loop_
_entity.id
_entity.type
_entity.pdbx_description
1 polymer ?
#
loop_
_entity_poly.entity_id
_entity_poly.type
_entity_poly.pdbx_seq_one_letter_code
_entity_poly.pdbx_strand_id
1 'polypeptide(L)'
;MTKPESAERIKRAVQSALDREDMEGLLALGAPADEYEPEAQLVADAINILSEDACRVPPTASQLLESLRQVWQRMFGPFSQQDLAKREPALRRVAADIVRALGQ
;
A
#
# COMPACT_ATOMS: atom_id res chain seq x y z
N MET A 1 -23.08 0.62 2.13
CA MET A 1 -21.84 0.10 1.51
C MET A 1 -21.96 -1.40 1.39
N THR A 2 -22.06 -1.88 0.16
CA THR A 2 -21.92 -3.31 -0.14
C THR A 2 -20.43 -3.68 -0.07
N LYS A 3 -20.07 -4.93 0.28
CA LYS A 3 -18.67 -5.40 0.31
C LYS A 3 -17.81 -4.97 -0.91
N PRO A 4 -18.31 -5.04 -2.16
CA PRO A 4 -17.52 -4.64 -3.33
C PRO A 4 -17.16 -3.14 -3.38
N GLU A 5 -18.02 -2.26 -2.85
CA GLU A 5 -17.72 -0.81 -2.80
C GLU A 5 -16.58 -0.47 -1.84
N SER A 6 -16.46 -1.24 -0.74
CA SER A 6 -15.37 -1.06 0.23
C SER A 6 -14.02 -1.48 -0.32
N ALA A 7 -13.96 -2.62 -1.04
CA ALA A 7 -12.72 -3.14 -1.61
C ALA A 7 -12.15 -2.22 -2.69
N GLU A 8 -13.02 -1.73 -3.58
CA GLU A 8 -12.63 -0.78 -4.63
C GLU A 8 -12.14 0.56 -4.05
N ARG A 9 -12.79 1.05 -2.98
CA ARG A 9 -12.34 2.25 -2.27
C ARG A 9 -10.96 2.07 -1.66
N ILE A 10 -10.70 0.92 -1.03
CA ILE A 10 -9.40 0.61 -0.42
C ILE A 10 -8.33 0.58 -1.51
N LYS A 11 -8.56 -0.16 -2.61
CA LYS A 11 -7.61 -0.25 -3.72
C LYS A 11 -7.25 1.14 -4.27
N ARG A 12 -8.23 2.02 -4.50
CA ARG A 12 -7.98 3.39 -4.96
C ARG A 12 -7.18 4.24 -3.98
N ALA A 13 -7.45 4.10 -2.69
CA ALA A 13 -6.69 4.80 -1.65
C ALA A 13 -5.23 4.35 -1.63
N VAL A 14 -4.98 3.05 -1.80
CA VAL A 14 -3.63 2.50 -1.91
C VAL A 14 -2.95 2.97 -3.19
N GLN A 15 -3.60 2.82 -4.35
CA GLN A 15 -3.07 3.26 -5.65
C GLN A 15 -2.61 4.72 -5.59
N SER A 16 -3.49 5.61 -5.12
CA SER A 16 -3.17 7.03 -5.03
C SER A 16 -2.00 7.34 -4.08
N ALA A 17 -1.81 6.54 -3.03
CA ALA A 17 -0.67 6.68 -2.13
C ALA A 17 0.63 6.20 -2.78
N LEU A 18 0.59 5.10 -3.52
CA LEU A 18 1.74 4.55 -4.24
C LEU A 18 2.17 5.48 -5.38
N ASP A 19 1.22 5.94 -6.20
CA ASP A 19 1.51 6.83 -7.34
C ASP A 19 2.13 8.16 -6.89
N ARG A 20 1.66 8.70 -5.76
CA ARG A 20 2.20 9.95 -5.21
C ARG A 20 3.62 9.79 -4.70
N GLU A 21 3.93 8.66 -4.07
CA GLU A 21 5.26 8.41 -3.53
C GLU A 21 6.24 8.00 -4.64
N ASP A 22 5.76 7.31 -5.68
CA ASP A 22 6.53 6.80 -6.82
C ASP A 22 7.88 6.21 -6.39
N MET A 23 7.83 5.22 -5.48
CA MET A 23 9.01 4.73 -4.75
C MET A 23 10.16 4.24 -5.64
N GLU A 24 9.85 3.75 -6.84
CA GLU A 24 10.84 3.28 -7.81
C GLU A 24 11.02 4.26 -8.99
N GLY A 25 10.35 5.42 -8.97
CA GLY A 25 10.49 6.48 -9.97
C GLY A 25 9.90 6.16 -11.34
N LEU A 26 9.06 5.13 -11.45
CA LEU A 26 8.56 4.60 -12.71
C LEU A 26 7.63 5.60 -13.40
N LEU A 27 6.76 6.27 -12.64
CA LEU A 27 5.85 7.28 -13.20
C LEU A 27 6.62 8.49 -13.71
N ALA A 28 7.64 8.92 -12.98
CA ALA A 28 8.54 9.99 -13.42
C ALA A 28 9.29 9.63 -14.72
N LEU A 29 9.52 8.34 -14.98
CA LEU A 29 10.13 7.83 -16.21
C LEU A 29 9.15 7.65 -17.38
N GLY A 30 7.86 7.97 -17.18
CA GLY A 30 6.83 7.88 -18.19
C GLY A 30 6.13 6.52 -18.26
N ALA A 31 6.21 5.71 -17.19
CA ALA A 31 5.39 4.53 -17.06
C ALA A 31 3.89 4.88 -17.05
N PRO A 32 3.00 3.95 -17.42
CA PRO A 32 1.55 4.13 -17.34
C PRO A 32 1.07 4.51 -15.94
N ALA A 33 -0.07 5.21 -15.86
CA ALA A 33 -0.64 5.66 -14.58
C ALA A 33 -1.15 4.52 -13.68
N ASP A 34 -1.29 3.31 -14.23
CA ASP A 34 -1.68 2.08 -13.54
C ASP A 34 -0.47 1.18 -13.20
N GLU A 35 0.76 1.68 -13.31
CA GLU A 35 1.98 0.91 -13.07
C GLU A 35 1.99 0.19 -11.70
N TYR A 36 1.51 0.86 -10.64
CA TYR A 36 1.44 0.30 -9.28
C TYR A 36 0.13 -0.45 -8.97
N GLU A 37 -0.74 -0.70 -9.96
CA GLU A 37 -2.02 -1.41 -9.75
C GLU A 37 -1.85 -2.81 -9.14
N PRO A 38 -0.86 -3.63 -9.55
CA PRO A 38 -0.63 -4.94 -8.94
C PRO A 38 -0.32 -4.86 -7.44
N GLU A 39 0.55 -3.93 -7.03
CA GLU A 39 0.88 -3.69 -5.62
C GLU A 39 -0.32 -3.17 -4.86
N ALA A 40 -1.08 -2.24 -5.46
CA ALA A 40 -2.28 -1.69 -4.86
C ALA A 40 -3.32 -2.77 -4.56
N GLN A 41 -3.51 -3.72 -5.48
CA GLN A 41 -4.41 -4.86 -5.27
C GLN A 41 -3.93 -5.74 -4.11
N LEU A 42 -2.65 -6.11 -4.07
CA LEU A 42 -2.09 -6.97 -3.02
C LEU A 42 -2.21 -6.35 -1.62
N VAL A 43 -1.93 -5.05 -1.51
CA VAL A 43 -2.06 -4.31 -0.25
C VAL A 43 -3.54 -4.14 0.14
N ALA A 44 -4.44 -3.90 -0.82
CA ALA A 44 -5.87 -3.83 -0.56
C ALA A 44 -6.43 -5.15 -0.04
N ASP A 45 -5.98 -6.28 -0.59
CA ASP A 45 -6.35 -7.61 -0.11
C ASP A 45 -5.84 -7.84 1.33
N ALA A 46 -4.60 -7.43 1.63
CA ALA A 46 -4.07 -7.48 2.99
C ALA A 46 -4.88 -6.63 3.99
N ILE A 47 -5.29 -5.42 3.58
CA ILE A 47 -6.16 -4.54 4.39
C ILE A 47 -7.52 -5.18 4.65
N ASN A 48 -8.12 -5.80 3.63
CA ASN A 48 -9.40 -6.48 3.77
C ASN A 48 -9.31 -7.62 4.79
N ILE A 49 -8.27 -8.46 4.70
CA ILE A 49 -8.02 -9.54 5.66
C ILE A 49 -7.88 -8.99 7.08
N LEU A 50 -7.03 -7.96 7.27
CA LEU A 50 -6.85 -7.31 8.58
C LEU A 50 -8.15 -6.73 9.13
N SER A 51 -8.99 -6.16 8.28
CA SER A 51 -10.25 -5.52 8.68
C SER A 51 -11.37 -6.52 8.99
N GLU A 52 -11.38 -7.68 8.33
CA GLU A 52 -12.30 -8.78 8.60
C GLU A 52 -11.97 -9.44 9.95
N ASP A 53 -10.69 -9.65 10.24
CA ASP A 53 -10.22 -10.21 11.52
C ASP A 53 -10.40 -9.23 12.70
N ALA A 54 -10.25 -7.92 12.46
CA ALA A 54 -10.27 -6.89 13.51
C ALA A 54 -11.65 -6.26 13.76
N CYS A 55 -12.75 -6.94 13.45
CA CYS A 55 -14.12 -6.41 13.66
C CYS A 55 -14.36 -5.03 13.01
N ARG A 56 -13.89 -4.82 11.78
CA ARG A 56 -14.06 -3.58 10.98
C ARG A 56 -13.32 -2.34 11.50
N VAL A 57 -12.29 -2.50 12.33
CA VAL A 57 -11.39 -1.41 12.69
C VAL A 57 -10.39 -1.19 11.53
N PRO A 58 -10.18 0.05 11.06
CA PRO A 58 -9.16 0.35 10.06
C PRO A 58 -7.78 -0.08 10.55
N PRO A 59 -6.92 -0.65 9.69
CA PRO A 59 -5.58 -1.04 10.11
C PRO A 59 -4.75 0.17 10.51
N THR A 60 -3.89 -0.01 11.52
CA THR A 60 -2.93 1.02 11.93
C THR A 60 -1.82 1.19 10.89
N ALA A 61 -1.16 2.35 10.90
CA ALA A 61 -0.02 2.60 10.00
C ALA A 61 1.12 1.57 10.20
N SER A 62 1.31 1.06 11.42
CA SER A 62 2.31 0.03 11.70
C SER A 62 1.95 -1.32 11.08
N GLN A 63 0.69 -1.74 11.13
CA GLN A 63 0.22 -2.97 10.48
C GLN A 63 0.35 -2.86 8.95
N LEU A 64 -0.04 -1.71 8.39
CA LEU A 64 0.11 -1.42 6.96
C LEU A 64 1.56 -1.39 6.50
N LEU A 65 2.46 -0.80 7.29
CA LEU A 65 3.89 -0.76 6.98
C LEU A 65 4.48 -2.16 6.82
N GLU A 66 4.04 -3.11 7.65
CA GLU A 66 4.49 -4.50 7.53
C GLU A 66 3.98 -5.15 6.24
N SER A 67 2.69 -5.01 5.92
CA SER A 67 2.12 -5.52 4.66
C SER A 67 2.80 -4.91 3.45
N LEU A 68 3.01 -3.59 3.44
CA LEU A 68 3.72 -2.87 2.38
C LEU A 68 5.15 -3.41 2.21
N ARG A 69 5.89 -3.63 3.30
CA ARG A 69 7.24 -4.20 3.25
C ARG A 69 7.26 -5.59 2.63
N GLN A 70 6.29 -6.45 2.99
CA GLN A 70 6.18 -7.80 2.44
C GLN A 70 5.86 -7.78 0.93
N VAL A 71 4.92 -6.92 0.51
CA VAL A 71 4.59 -6.74 -0.91
C VAL A 71 5.80 -6.22 -1.68
N TRP A 72 6.48 -5.18 -1.18
CA TRP A 72 7.67 -4.62 -1.84
C TRP A 72 8.80 -5.62 -1.95
N GLN A 73 9.09 -6.38 -0.88
CA GLN A 73 10.11 -7.43 -0.89
C GLN A 73 9.79 -8.52 -1.91
N ARG A 74 8.52 -8.85 -2.10
CA ARG A 74 8.08 -9.88 -3.05
C ARG A 74 8.15 -9.41 -4.49
N MET A 75 7.79 -8.15 -4.76
CA MET A 75 7.66 -7.60 -6.12
C MET A 75 8.98 -7.05 -6.67
N PHE A 76 9.73 -6.33 -5.85
CA PHE A 76 10.95 -5.62 -6.27
C PHE A 76 12.22 -6.15 -5.62
N GLY A 77 12.08 -7.10 -4.68
CA GLY A 77 13.21 -7.74 -4.03
C GLY A 77 13.89 -8.83 -4.88
N PRO A 78 14.80 -9.60 -4.27
CA PRO A 78 15.12 -9.62 -2.85
C PRO A 78 15.94 -8.39 -2.42
N PHE A 79 15.47 -7.67 -1.40
CA PHE A 79 16.25 -6.61 -0.76
C PHE A 79 17.04 -7.12 0.45
N SER A 80 18.23 -6.53 0.65
CA SER A 80 18.95 -6.65 1.91
C SER A 80 18.25 -5.83 3.01
N GLN A 81 18.60 -6.05 4.28
CA GLN A 81 18.10 -5.20 5.37
C GLN A 81 18.49 -3.73 5.20
N GLN A 82 19.66 -3.46 4.61
CA GLN A 82 20.09 -2.10 4.34
C GLN A 82 19.24 -1.44 3.25
N ASP A 83 18.84 -2.20 2.23
CA ASP A 83 18.01 -1.68 1.14
C ASP A 83 16.54 -1.50 1.57
N LEU A 84 16.04 -2.36 2.46
CA LEU A 84 14.76 -2.15 3.13
C LEU A 84 14.78 -0.90 4.02
N ALA A 85 15.86 -0.68 4.78
CA ALA A 85 16.00 0.51 5.61
C ALA A 85 15.99 1.82 4.81
N LYS A 86 16.55 1.82 3.58
CA LYS A 86 16.49 2.97 2.67
C LYS A 86 15.06 3.27 2.19
N ARG A 87 14.25 2.23 1.99
CA ARG A 87 12.85 2.34 1.52
C ARG A 87 11.86 2.59 2.66
N GLU A 88 12.23 2.26 3.88
CA GLU A 88 11.35 2.37 5.05
C GLU A 88 10.72 3.77 5.24
N PRO A 89 11.43 4.90 5.04
CA PRO A 89 10.80 6.22 5.13
C PRO A 89 9.67 6.43 4.12
N ALA A 90 9.82 5.93 2.89
CA ALA A 90 8.81 6.03 1.84
C ALA A 90 7.61 5.12 2.14
N LEU A 91 7.87 3.86 2.51
CA LEU A 91 6.84 2.91 2.92
C LEU A 91 6.04 3.43 4.13
N ARG A 92 6.68 4.14 5.06
CA ARG A 92 6.02 4.80 6.21
C ARG A 92 5.08 5.93 5.77
N ARG A 93 5.49 6.75 4.78
CA ARG A 93 4.63 7.80 4.22
C ARG A 93 3.40 7.22 3.53
N VAL A 94 3.60 6.20 2.69
CA VAL A 94 2.51 5.47 2.03
C VAL A 94 1.54 4.89 3.06
N ALA A 95 2.04 4.21 4.09
CA ALA A 95 1.19 3.67 5.15
C ALA A 95 0.36 4.76 5.84
N ALA A 96 0.98 5.88 6.19
CA ALA A 96 0.29 7.00 6.85
C ALA A 96 -0.78 7.63 5.94
N ASP A 97 -0.50 7.73 4.64
CA ASP A 97 -1.43 8.27 3.65
C ASP A 97 -2.65 7.36 3.45
N ILE A 98 -2.45 6.05 3.39
CA ILE A 98 -3.54 5.06 3.32
C ILE A 98 -4.44 5.16 4.56
N VAL A 99 -3.87 5.19 5.76
CA VAL A 99 -4.66 5.33 7.00
C VAL A 99 -5.49 6.61 6.97
N ARG A 100 -4.88 7.73 6.57
CA ARG A 100 -5.58 9.02 6.49
C ARG A 100 -6.73 8.97 5.49
N ALA A 101 -6.52 8.36 4.32
CA ALA A 101 -7.54 8.23 3.28
C ALA A 101 -8.69 7.30 3.68
N LEU A 102 -8.42 6.26 4.49
CA LEU A 102 -9.44 5.32 4.96
C LEU A 102 -10.20 5.79 6.21
N GLY A 103 -9.63 6.74 6.97
CA GLY A 103 -10.25 7.34 8.15
C GLY A 103 -11.11 8.58 7.87
N GLN A 104 -11.14 9.05 6.62
CA GLN A 104 -12.09 10.07 6.12
C GLN A 104 -13.35 9.39 5.56
#